data_AF-A0A410RA51-F1
#
_entry.id   AF-A0A410RA51-F1
#
_cell.length_a   1.000
_cell.length_b   1.000
_cell.length_c   1.000
_cell.angle_alpha   90.00
_cell.angle_beta   90.00
_cell.angle_gamma   90.00
#
_symmetry.space_group_name_H-M   'P 1'
#
loop_
_entity.id
_entity.type
_entity.pdbx_description
1 polymer ?
#
loop_
_entity_poly.entity_id
_entity_poly.type
_entity_poly.pdbx_seq_one_letter_code
_entity_poly.pdbx_strand_id
1 'polypeptide(L)' 'VPPALARKYAYCEVLGPRGPVVAERLILGFVLFAPKTTYPQHSHAEIEESYVSVSGAWSENDAAVHAP' A
#
# COMPACT_ATOMS: atom_id res chain seq x y z
N VAL A 1 12.74 1.51 1.84
CA VAL A 1 11.81 2.67 1.89
C VAL A 1 12.62 3.95 1.69
N PRO A 2 12.29 4.81 0.70
CA PRO A 2 12.94 6.11 0.51
C PRO A 2 12.96 6.97 1.79
N PRO A 3 13.98 7.80 2.03
CA PRO A 3 14.09 8.61 3.25
C PRO A 3 12.86 9.48 3.54
N ALA A 4 12.22 10.02 2.50
CA ALA A 4 11.01 10.83 2.62
C ALA A 4 9.80 10.09 3.23
N LEU A 5 9.80 8.76 3.15
CA LEU A 5 8.71 7.90 3.61
C LEU A 5 8.99 7.22 4.95
N ALA A 6 10.25 7.24 5.43
CA ALA A 6 10.67 6.48 6.60
C ALA A 6 9.82 6.72 7.87
N ARG A 7 9.20 7.89 8.00
CA ARG A 7 8.28 8.25 9.10
C ARG A 7 6.85 8.60 8.65
N LYS A 8 6.53 8.33 7.39
CA LYS A 8 5.25 8.71 6.75
C LYS A 8 4.56 7.55 6.05
N TYR A 9 5.14 6.36 6.12
CA TYR A 9 4.67 5.14 5.49
C TYR A 9 4.72 4.00 6.49
N ALA A 10 3.64 3.23 6.55
CA ALA A 10 3.62 1.95 7.23
C ALA A 10 2.93 0.92 6.32
N TYR A 11 3.36 -0.34 6.48
CA TYR A 11 2.78 -1.49 5.81
C TYR A 11 2.73 -2.67 6.76
N CYS A 12 1.69 -3.48 6.67
CA CYS A 12 1.62 -4.78 7.32
C CYS A 12 0.99 -5.84 6.42
N GLU A 13 1.40 -7.10 6.60
CA GLU A 13 0.75 -8.28 6.04
C GLU A 13 -0.24 -8.83 7.07
N VAL A 14 -1.48 -9.06 6.65
CA VAL A 14 -2.48 -9.84 7.41
C VAL A 14 -2.50 -11.29 6.91
N LEU A 15 -2.36 -11.47 5.59
CA LEU A 15 -2.23 -12.76 4.93
C LEU A 15 -1.04 -12.72 3.96
N GLY A 16 -0.20 -13.75 3.98
CA GLY A 16 1.00 -13.82 3.15
C GLY A 16 2.11 -14.65 3.81
N PRO A 17 3.29 -14.75 3.20
CA PRO A 17 4.38 -15.59 3.71
C PRO A 17 4.95 -15.06 5.04
N ARG A 18 4.70 -13.78 5.38
CA ARG A 18 5.14 -13.17 6.64
C ARG A 18 3.98 -12.63 7.48
N GLY A 19 2.75 -12.90 7.06
CA GLY A 19 1.54 -12.51 7.79
C GLY A 19 1.21 -13.47 8.94
N PRO A 20 0.33 -13.06 9.86
CA PRO A 20 -0.22 -13.97 10.88
C PRO A 20 -1.06 -15.10 10.27
N VAL A 21 -1.63 -14.91 9.07
CA VAL A 21 -2.24 -15.97 8.27
C VAL A 21 -1.30 -16.34 7.13
N VAL A 22 -0.65 -17.50 7.22
CA VAL A 22 0.35 -17.92 6.23
C VAL A 22 -0.32 -18.28 4.90
N ALA A 23 0.20 -17.71 3.80
CA ALA A 23 -0.20 -18.04 2.44
C ALA A 23 0.96 -17.79 1.45
N GLU A 24 1.03 -18.58 0.37
CA GLU A 24 2.13 -18.50 -0.61
C GLU A 24 1.72 -17.88 -1.95
N ARG A 25 0.42 -17.78 -2.22
CA ARG A 25 -0.12 -17.39 -3.53
C ARG A 25 -0.80 -16.02 -3.55
N LEU A 26 -0.98 -15.40 -2.39
CA LEU A 26 -1.65 -14.12 -2.22
C LEU A 26 -1.04 -13.40 -1.02
N ILE A 27 -0.90 -12.08 -1.14
CA ILE A 27 -0.54 -11.19 -0.05
C ILE A 27 -1.68 -10.20 0.13
N LEU A 28 -2.21 -10.10 1.35
CA LEU A 28 -3.18 -9.09 1.74
C LEU A 28 -2.66 -8.34 2.96
N GLY A 29 -2.82 -7.03 2.93
CA GLY A 29 -2.26 -6.15 3.93
C GLY A 29 -2.88 -4.78 3.91
N PHE A 30 -2.29 -3.89 4.70
CA PHE A 30 -2.65 -2.49 4.71
C PHE A 30 -1.42 -1.64 4.45
N VAL A 31 -1.63 -0.56 3.71
CA VAL A 31 -0.68 0.55 3.61
C VAL A 31 -1.31 1.76 4.30
N LEU A 32 -0.52 2.46 5.10
CA LEU A 32 -0.92 3.71 5.74
C LEU A 32 0.07 4.81 5.38
N PHE A 33 -0.46 5.91 4.86
CA PHE A 33 0.30 7.12 4.61
C PHE A 33 -0.05 8.20 5.63
N ALA A 34 0.96 8.90 6.14
CA ALA A 34 0.74 10.13 6.91
C ALA A 34 0.15 11.22 6.00
N PRO A 35 -0.56 12.23 6.53
CA PRO A 35 -1.06 13.35 5.74
C PRO A 35 0.04 14.03 4.92
N LYS A 36 -0.31 14.51 3.72
CA LYS A 36 0.62 15.20 2.79
C LYS A 36 1.85 14.34 2.47
N THR A 37 1.61 13.08 2.12
CA THR A 37 2.63 12.12 1.66
C THR A 37 2.43 11.84 0.19
N THR A 38 3.49 11.99 -0.60
CA THR A 38 3.54 11.54 -1.98
C THR A 38 4.35 10.26 -2.02
N TYR A 39 3.74 9.17 -2.47
CA TYR A 39 4.46 7.94 -2.72
C TYR A 39 5.07 8.01 -4.13
N PRO A 40 6.40 7.91 -4.29
CA PRO A 40 7.02 8.00 -5.61
C PRO A 40 6.54 6.89 -6.54
N GLN A 41 6.52 7.18 -7.84
CA GLN A 41 6.24 6.18 -8.87
C GLN A 41 7.23 5.02 -8.75
N HIS A 42 6.71 3.79 -8.81
CA HIS A 42 7.47 2.56 -8.75
C HIS A 42 6.69 1.46 -9.47
N SER A 43 7.33 0.31 -9.65
CA SER A 43 6.75 -0.86 -10.32
C SER A 43 7.35 -2.13 -9.74
N HIS A 44 6.59 -3.22 -9.80
CA HIS A 44 7.04 -4.56 -9.45
C HIS A 44 6.95 -5.46 -10.69
N ALA A 45 7.97 -6.29 -10.92
CA ALA A 45 8.01 -7.18 -12.07
C ALA A 45 7.36 -8.55 -11.80
N GLU A 46 7.29 -8.96 -10.54
CA GLU A 46 6.95 -10.34 -10.16
C GLU A 46 5.54 -10.49 -9.59
N ILE A 47 4.88 -9.37 -9.26
CA ILE A 47 3.58 -9.36 -8.61
C ILE A 47 2.64 -8.39 -9.30
N GLU A 48 1.37 -8.77 -9.36
CA GLU A 48 0.27 -7.86 -9.64
C GLU A 48 -0.21 -7.28 -8.31
N GLU A 49 -0.60 -6.00 -8.33
CA GLU A 49 -1.02 -5.27 -7.13
C GLU A 49 -2.37 -4.60 -7.35
N SER A 50 -3.17 -4.55 -6.30
CA SER A 50 -4.48 -3.87 -6.31
C SER A 50 -4.71 -3.20 -4.97
N TYR A 51 -5.19 -1.96 -4.99
CA TYR A 51 -5.53 -1.20 -3.79
C TYR A 51 -7.03 -0.96 -3.71
N VAL A 52 -7.55 -1.07 -2.49
CA VAL A 52 -8.90 -0.63 -2.15
C VAL A 52 -8.77 0.45 -1.08
N SER A 53 -9.43 1.60 -1.29
CA SER A 53 -9.46 2.65 -0.28
C SER A 53 -10.31 2.22 0.91
N VAL A 54 -9.69 2.10 2.07
CA VAL A 54 -10.38 1.75 3.33
C VAL A 54 -10.77 3.01 4.10
N SER A 55 -9.91 4.03 4.08
CA SER A 55 -10.15 5.30 4.77
C SER A 55 -9.27 6.42 4.23
N GLY A 56 -9.74 7.65 4.35
CA GLY A 56 -9.01 8.83 3.90
C GLY A 56 -9.03 8.98 2.37
N ALA A 57 -8.67 10.18 1.91
CA ALA A 57 -8.55 10.47 0.50
C ALA A 57 -7.12 10.17 0.04
N TRP A 58 -7.00 9.52 -1.12
CA TRP A 58 -5.75 9.36 -1.84
C TRP A 58 -6.01 9.39 -3.34
N SER A 59 -4.96 9.61 -4.12
CA SER A 59 -5.03 9.66 -5.59
C SER A 59 -3.80 9.00 -6.17
N GLU A 60 -3.99 8.28 -7.28
CA GLU A 60 -2.91 7.76 -8.09
C GLU A 60 -2.81 8.62 -9.36
N ASN A 61 -1.65 9.23 -9.62
CA ASN A 61 -1.42 10.03 -10.83
C ASN A 61 -2.50 11.12 -11.07
N ASP A 62 -2.89 11.83 -10.02
CA ASP A 62 -3.96 12.84 -10.02
C ASP A 62 -5.37 12.31 -10.36
N ALA A 63 -5.53 10.99 -10.55
CA ALA A 63 -6.83 10.33 -10.54
C ALA A 63 -7.24 10.07 -9.07
N ALA A 64 -8.24 10.81 -8.60
CA ALA A 64 -8.78 10.63 -7.27
C ALA A 64 -9.41 9.24 -7.13
N VAL A 65 -8.99 8.49 -6.11
CA VAL A 65 -9.63 7.23 -5.74
C VAL A 65 -10.58 7.53 -4.59
N HIS A 66 -11.88 7.48 -4.86
CA HIS A 66 -12.92 7.68 -3.86
C HIS A 66 -13.21 6.38 -3.11
N ALA A 67 -13.51 6.49 -1.82
CA ALA A 67 -14.13 5.37 -1.10
C ALA A 67 -15.47 5.02 -1.80
N PRO A 68 -15.85 3.73 -1.84
CA PRO A 68 -17.10 3.29 -2.45
C PRO A 68 -18.36 3.91 -1.81
#